data_AF-A0A976JIX6-F1
#
_entry.id   AF-A0A976JIX6-F1
#
_cell.length_a   1.000
_cell.length_b   1.000
_cell.length_c   1.000
_cell.angle_alpha   90.00
_cell.angle_beta   90.00
_cell.angle_gamma   90.00
#
_symmetry.space_group_name_H-M   'P 1'
#
loop_
_entity.id
_entity.type
_entity.pdbx_description
1 polymer ?
#
loop_
_entity_poly.entity_id
_entity_poly.type
_entity_poly.pdbx_seq_one_letter_code
_entity_poly.pdbx_strand_id
1 'polypeptide(L)'
;MEFKGGLKAAADLLSGMDREGQERILADIAKKDPQMAEALRKTMVTFEDLQYLTVKMLVELLREIDIEDLARGLRISSDTLKTHILTNVSSSMQKDIEAILLGPPISVSKVNESVEKVMSVVRKKLEKGELVINKAGDQLV
;
A
#
# COMPACT_ATOMS: atom_id res chain seq x y z
N MET A 1 -5.09 4.57 31.01
CA MET A 1 -3.76 4.74 30.40
C MET A 1 -3.88 4.33 28.95
N GLU A 2 -3.80 5.28 28.01
CA GLU A 2 -3.69 4.93 26.60
C GLU A 2 -2.33 4.29 26.36
N PHE A 3 -2.31 3.04 25.91
CA PHE A 3 -1.09 2.35 25.52
C PHE A 3 -0.60 2.97 24.20
N LYS A 4 0.20 4.05 24.26
CA LYS A 4 0.84 4.69 23.11
C LYS A 4 2.06 3.88 22.61
N GLY A 5 1.92 2.56 22.53
CA GLY A 5 2.98 1.63 22.15
C GLY A 5 2.41 0.43 21.42
N GLY A 6 3.19 -0.16 20.50
CA GLY A 6 2.79 -1.33 19.72
C GLY A 6 3.30 -1.29 18.29
N LEU A 7 2.98 -2.34 17.54
CA LEU A 7 3.44 -2.54 16.16
C LEU A 7 3.15 -1.33 15.26
N LYS A 8 1.94 -0.76 15.37
CA LYS A 8 1.52 0.39 14.57
C LYS A 8 2.33 1.65 14.88
N ALA A 9 2.50 1.99 16.17
CA ALA A 9 3.27 3.16 16.57
C ALA A 9 4.74 3.04 16.14
N ALA A 10 5.33 1.85 16.26
CA ALA A 10 6.68 1.59 15.78
C ALA A 10 6.79 1.70 14.25
N ALA A 11 5.81 1.17 13.51
CA ALA A 11 5.77 1.29 12.06
C ALA A 11 5.58 2.74 11.59
N ASP A 12 4.74 3.52 12.26
CA ASP A 12 4.53 4.94 11.96
C ASP A 12 5.83 5.74 12.18
N LEU A 13 6.55 5.48 13.28
CA LEU A 13 7.86 6.08 13.55
C LEU A 13 8.88 5.72 12.46
N LEU A 14 9.00 4.44 12.12
CA LEU A 14 9.90 3.97 11.07
C LEU A 14 9.57 4.58 9.70
N SER A 15 8.28 4.82 9.42
CA SER A 15 7.83 5.39 8.14
C SER A 15 8.20 6.86 7.97
N GLY A 16 8.47 7.57 9.08
CA GLY A 16 8.93 8.95 9.08
C GLY A 16 10.45 9.11 9.08
N MET A 17 11.21 8.02 9.12
CA MET A 17 12.67 8.05 9.09
C MET A 17 13.19 8.11 7.65
N ASP A 18 14.44 8.56 7.48
CA ASP A 18 15.13 8.33 6.22
C ASP A 18 15.30 6.82 5.96
N ARG A 19 15.46 6.49 4.68
CA ARG A 19 15.52 5.10 4.21
C ARG A 19 16.69 4.33 4.81
N GLU A 20 17.85 4.96 5.02
CA GLU A 20 19.03 4.29 5.56
C GLU A 20 18.82 3.88 7.03
N GLY A 21 18.29 4.80 7.83
CA GLY A 21 17.94 4.57 9.22
C GLY A 21 16.84 3.52 9.37
N GLN A 22 15.81 3.59 8.53
CA GLN A 22 14.73 2.61 8.49
C GLN A 22 15.25 1.19 8.22
N GLU A 23 16.05 1.00 7.16
CA GLU A 23 16.61 -0.31 6.81
C GLU A 23 17.55 -0.85 7.89
N ARG A 24 18.39 0.00 8.47
CA ARG A 24 19.28 -0.39 9.57
C ARG A 24 18.49 -0.93 10.76
N ILE A 25 17.44 -0.23 11.19
CA ILE A 25 16.63 -0.64 12.33
C ILE A 25 15.87 -1.94 12.01
N LEU A 26 15.25 -2.03 10.84
CA LEU A 26 14.54 -3.25 10.43
C LEU A 26 15.48 -4.46 10.35
N ALA A 27 16.71 -4.29 9.86
CA ALA A 27 17.71 -5.35 9.82
C ALA A 27 18.14 -5.80 11.23
N ASP A 28 18.31 -4.86 12.16
CA ASP A 28 18.66 -5.19 13.55
C ASP A 28 17.51 -5.89 14.30
N ILE A 29 16.26 -5.52 14.01
CA ILE A 29 15.08 -6.24 14.51
C ILE A 29 15.03 -7.64 13.91
N ALA A 30 15.22 -7.78 12.59
CA ALA A 30 15.14 -9.06 11.89
C ALA A 30 16.15 -10.10 12.39
N LYS A 31 17.35 -9.67 12.83
CA LYS A 31 18.35 -10.55 13.46
C LYS A 31 17.85 -11.22 14.74
N LYS A 32 16.96 -10.56 15.48
CA LYS A 32 16.44 -11.03 16.76
C LYS A 32 15.06 -11.67 16.60
N ASP A 33 14.21 -11.03 15.82
CA ASP A 33 12.84 -11.43 15.55
C ASP A 33 12.46 -11.08 14.09
N PRO A 34 12.63 -12.03 13.15
CA PRO A 34 12.29 -11.80 11.75
C PRO A 34 10.78 -11.63 11.54
N GLN A 35 9.94 -12.22 12.39
CA GLN A 35 8.49 -12.09 12.27
C GLN A 35 8.04 -10.68 12.64
N MET A 36 8.63 -10.09 13.69
CA MET A 36 8.36 -8.71 14.08
C MET A 36 8.84 -7.70 13.02
N ALA A 37 10.02 -7.92 12.44
CA ALA A 37 10.50 -7.05 11.36
C ALA A 37 9.56 -7.07 10.14
N GLU A 38 9.08 -8.26 9.77
CA GLU A 38 8.11 -8.41 8.68
C GLU A 38 6.75 -7.77 9.03
N ALA A 39 6.27 -7.97 10.25
CA ALA A 39 5.04 -7.34 10.73
C ALA A 39 5.15 -5.80 10.70
N LEU A 40 6.31 -5.25 11.07
CA LEU A 40 6.57 -3.81 10.97
C LEU A 40 6.52 -3.35 9.52
N ARG A 41 7.28 -3.98 8.62
CA ARG A 41 7.27 -3.68 7.18
C ARG A 41 5.87 -3.66 6.58
N LYS A 42 5.05 -4.66 6.92
CA LYS A 42 3.65 -4.73 6.46
C LYS A 42 2.77 -3.61 7.02
N THR A 43 3.08 -3.11 8.21
CA THR A 43 2.29 -2.07 8.87
C THR A 43 2.69 -0.66 8.44
N MET A 44 3.93 -0.47 7.98
CA MET A 44 4.46 0.83 7.55
C MET A 44 3.70 1.40 6.34
N VAL A 45 3.33 0.52 5.41
CA VAL A 45 2.57 0.89 4.22
C VAL A 45 1.30 0.07 4.14
N THR A 46 0.19 0.78 4.10
CA THR A 46 -1.16 0.24 4.00
C THR A 46 -1.69 0.41 2.57
N PHE A 47 -2.77 -0.30 2.25
CA PHE A 47 -3.42 -0.15 0.95
C PHE A 47 -4.00 1.26 0.73
N GLU A 48 -4.44 1.93 1.80
CA GLU A 48 -4.88 3.33 1.75
C GLU A 48 -3.77 4.30 1.30
N ASP A 49 -2.52 3.97 1.60
CA ASP A 49 -1.39 4.83 1.24
C ASP A 49 -1.13 4.89 -0.28
N LEU A 50 -1.79 4.05 -1.08
CA LEU A 50 -1.74 4.13 -2.55
C LEU A 50 -2.30 5.45 -3.09
N GLN A 51 -3.11 6.18 -2.31
CA GLN A 51 -3.62 7.50 -2.68
C GLN A 51 -2.52 8.57 -2.80
N TYR A 52 -1.34 8.31 -2.23
CA TYR A 52 -0.19 9.21 -2.27
C TYR A 52 0.74 8.94 -3.46
N LEU A 53 0.42 7.98 -4.32
CA LEU A 53 1.20 7.72 -5.51
C LEU A 53 0.98 8.83 -6.55
N THR A 54 2.04 9.21 -7.23
CA THR A 54 1.91 10.05 -8.42
C THR A 54 1.29 9.25 -9.57
N VAL A 55 0.74 9.92 -10.57
CA VAL A 55 0.18 9.27 -11.77
C VAL A 55 1.21 8.35 -12.43
N LYS A 56 2.48 8.79 -12.51
CA LYS A 56 3.56 7.98 -13.08
C LYS A 56 3.79 6.70 -12.28
N MET A 57 3.90 6.82 -10.95
CA MET A 57 4.08 5.68 -10.04
C MET A 57 2.90 4.71 -10.10
N LEU A 58 1.68 5.22 -10.18
CA LEU A 58 0.49 4.40 -10.35
C LEU A 58 0.54 3.61 -11.66
N VAL A 59 0.87 4.27 -12.78
CA VAL A 59 1.01 3.60 -14.09
C VAL A 59 2.09 2.51 -14.05
N GLU A 60 3.22 2.76 -13.37
CA GLU A 60 4.28 1.75 -13.19
C GLU A 60 3.82 0.58 -12.32
N LEU A 61 3.07 0.84 -11.24
CA LEU A 61 2.49 -0.21 -10.40
C LEU A 61 1.48 -1.06 -11.19
N LEU A 62 0.59 -0.44 -11.95
CA LEU A 62 -0.47 -1.10 -12.73
C LEU A 62 0.07 -2.06 -13.81
N ARG A 63 1.34 -1.94 -14.20
CA ARG A 63 1.99 -2.88 -15.14
C ARG A 63 2.40 -4.19 -14.50
N GLU A 64 2.49 -4.25 -13.17
CA GLU A 64 3.00 -5.39 -12.42
C GLU A 64 1.94 -6.06 -11.52
N ILE A 65 0.73 -5.51 -11.47
CA ILE A 65 -0.38 -6.05 -10.69
C ILE A 65 -1.56 -6.44 -11.57
N ASP A 66 -2.37 -7.36 -11.06
CA ASP A 66 -3.66 -7.69 -11.65
C ASP A 66 -4.69 -6.59 -11.31
N ILE A 67 -5.37 -6.08 -12.32
CA ILE A 67 -6.42 -5.07 -12.18
C ILE A 67 -7.61 -5.62 -11.39
N GLU A 68 -7.90 -6.91 -11.51
CA GLU A 68 -8.95 -7.56 -10.74
C GLU A 68 -8.60 -7.57 -9.24
N ASP A 69 -7.35 -7.86 -8.89
CA ASP A 69 -6.93 -7.86 -7.49
C ASP A 69 -6.95 -6.43 -6.90
N LEU A 70 -6.54 -5.41 -7.68
CA LEU A 70 -6.67 -4.00 -7.29
C LEU A 70 -8.13 -3.62 -7.06
N ALA A 71 -9.01 -3.92 -8.02
CA ALA A 71 -10.42 -3.56 -7.97
C ALA A 71 -11.15 -4.24 -6.80
N ARG A 72 -10.80 -5.49 -6.47
CA ARG A 72 -11.30 -6.17 -5.28
C ARG A 72 -10.85 -5.46 -4.00
N GLY A 73 -9.59 -5.07 -3.91
CA GLY A 73 -9.07 -4.30 -2.77
C GLY A 73 -9.78 -2.96 -2.57
N LEU A 74 -10.10 -2.27 -3.67
CA LEU A 74 -10.83 -1.01 -3.64
C LEU A 74 -12.26 -1.13 -3.07
N ARG A 75 -12.86 -2.32 -2.99
CA ARG A 75 -14.21 -2.49 -2.41
C ARG A 75 -14.30 -2.14 -0.93
N ILE A 76 -13.19 -2.27 -0.20
CA ILE A 76 -13.10 -1.97 1.24
C ILE A 76 -12.28 -0.71 1.54
N SER A 77 -11.83 0.00 0.51
CA SER A 77 -11.03 1.21 0.67
C SER A 77 -11.88 2.46 0.84
N SER A 78 -11.23 3.54 1.27
CA SER A 78 -11.81 4.87 1.30
C SER A 78 -12.23 5.33 -0.10
N ASP A 79 -13.23 6.23 -0.15
CA ASP A 79 -13.65 6.85 -1.40
C ASP A 79 -12.57 7.78 -1.97
N THR A 80 -11.69 8.31 -1.11
CA THR A 80 -10.51 9.07 -1.52
C THR A 80 -9.57 8.21 -2.36
N LEU A 81 -9.21 7.01 -1.88
CA LEU A 81 -8.38 6.10 -2.67
C LEU A 81 -9.09 5.69 -3.96
N LYS A 82 -10.37 5.31 -3.90
CA LYS A 82 -11.14 4.92 -5.11
C LYS A 82 -11.11 6.03 -6.15
N THR A 83 -11.40 7.26 -5.74
CA THR A 83 -11.41 8.43 -6.63
C THR A 83 -10.03 8.68 -7.22
N HIS A 84 -8.98 8.63 -6.40
CA HIS A 84 -7.61 8.80 -6.86
C HIS A 84 -7.25 7.77 -7.93
N ILE A 85 -7.56 6.49 -7.73
CA ILE A 85 -7.29 5.45 -8.72
C ILE A 85 -8.11 5.67 -9.99
N LEU A 86 -9.45 5.82 -9.87
CA LEU A 86 -10.35 5.90 -11.03
C LEU A 86 -10.06 7.11 -11.93
N THR A 87 -9.60 8.23 -11.35
CA THR A 87 -9.26 9.45 -12.09
C THR A 87 -7.90 9.37 -12.81
N ASN A 88 -7.03 8.42 -12.43
CA ASN A 88 -5.66 8.30 -12.95
C ASN A 88 -5.42 7.03 -13.76
N VAL A 89 -6.47 6.28 -14.10
CA VAL A 89 -6.41 5.12 -15.01
C VAL A 89 -7.03 5.46 -16.38
N SER A 90 -6.78 4.60 -17.37
CA SER A 90 -7.44 4.73 -18.67
C SER A 90 -8.94 4.46 -18.56
N SER A 91 -9.74 5.02 -19.47
CA SER A 91 -11.20 4.82 -19.48
C SER A 91 -11.61 3.35 -19.63
N SER A 92 -10.78 2.50 -20.24
CA SER A 92 -11.04 1.05 -20.30
C SER A 92 -10.87 0.42 -18.92
N MET A 93 -9.73 0.66 -18.28
CA MET A 93 -9.44 0.13 -16.94
C MET A 93 -10.44 0.64 -15.90
N GLN A 94 -10.87 1.91 -16.04
CA GLN A 94 -11.90 2.47 -15.19
C GLN A 94 -13.19 1.63 -15.24
N LYS A 95 -13.66 1.27 -16.45
CA LYS A 95 -14.85 0.43 -16.62
C LYS A 95 -14.66 -0.96 -16.03
N ASP A 96 -13.48 -1.55 -16.21
CA ASP A 96 -13.16 -2.88 -15.66
C ASP A 96 -13.18 -2.86 -14.13
N ILE A 97 -12.58 -1.83 -13.51
CA ILE A 97 -12.59 -1.64 -12.06
C ILE A 97 -14.02 -1.41 -11.55
N GLU A 98 -14.78 -0.51 -12.18
CA GLU A 98 -16.17 -0.21 -11.80
C GLU A 98 -17.08 -1.44 -11.88
N ALA A 99 -16.91 -2.29 -12.90
CA ALA A 99 -17.67 -3.53 -13.04
C ALA A 99 -17.44 -4.48 -11.84
N ILE A 100 -16.21 -4.54 -11.32
CA ILE A 100 -15.86 -5.37 -10.16
C ILE A 100 -16.37 -4.75 -8.85
N LEU A 101 -16.31 -3.42 -8.73
CA LEU A 101 -16.84 -2.70 -7.56
C LEU A 101 -18.35 -2.91 -7.40
N LEU A 102 -19.09 -2.88 -8.51
CA LEU A 102 -20.53 -3.11 -8.57
C LEU A 102 -20.93 -4.59 -8.70
N GLY A 103 -19.93 -5.47 -8.75
CA GLY A 103 -20.11 -6.90 -8.89
C GLY A 103 -20.74 -7.57 -7.65
N PRO A 104 -21.01 -8.88 -7.74
CA PRO A 104 -21.65 -9.63 -6.66
C PRO A 104 -20.83 -9.54 -5.35
N PRO A 105 -21.46 -9.75 -4.18
CA PRO A 105 -20.75 -9.76 -2.90
C PRO A 105 -19.57 -10.72 -2.90
N ILE A 106 -18.44 -10.26 -2.37
CA ILE A 106 -17.21 -11.03 -2.20
C ILE A 106 -16.93 -11.16 -0.70
N SER A 107 -16.39 -12.30 -0.29
CA SER A 107 -15.98 -12.46 1.11
C SER A 107 -14.78 -11.57 1.43
N VAL A 108 -14.76 -11.02 2.64
CA VAL A 108 -13.65 -10.16 3.12
C VAL A 108 -12.30 -10.90 3.03
N SER A 109 -12.27 -12.22 3.25
CA SER A 109 -11.04 -13.03 3.07
C SER A 109 -10.45 -12.91 1.66
N LYS A 110 -11.29 -13.06 0.63
CA LYS A 110 -10.83 -12.95 -0.77
C LYS A 110 -10.36 -11.55 -1.12
N VAL A 111 -11.02 -10.53 -0.55
CA VAL A 111 -10.57 -9.14 -0.70
C VAL A 111 -9.20 -8.96 -0.07
N ASN A 112 -8.99 -9.44 1.15
CA ASN A 112 -7.71 -9.35 1.85
C ASN A 112 -6.59 -10.11 1.12
N GLU A 113 -6.89 -11.27 0.54
CA GLU A 113 -5.94 -11.99 -0.33
C GLU A 113 -5.53 -11.15 -1.54
N SER A 114 -6.50 -10.49 -2.18
CA SER A 114 -6.25 -9.62 -3.34
C SER A 114 -5.41 -8.40 -2.94
N VAL A 115 -5.73 -7.79 -1.81
CA VAL A 115 -4.96 -6.69 -1.22
C VAL A 115 -3.52 -7.12 -0.95
N GLU A 116 -3.29 -8.30 -0.35
CA GLU A 116 -1.94 -8.75 -0.03
C GLU A 116 -1.09 -9.02 -1.27
N LYS A 117 -1.69 -9.50 -2.36
CA LYS A 117 -0.98 -9.65 -3.65
C LYS A 117 -0.51 -8.30 -4.18
N VAL A 118 -1.39 -7.29 -4.21
CA VAL A 118 -1.04 -5.93 -4.64
C VAL A 118 0.03 -5.35 -3.72
N MET A 119 -0.16 -5.46 -2.41
CA MET A 119 0.77 -4.91 -1.42
C MET A 119 2.14 -5.60 -1.42
N SER A 120 2.22 -6.88 -1.81
CA SER A 120 3.50 -7.56 -2.02
C SER A 120 4.33 -6.89 -3.13
N VAL A 121 3.69 -6.50 -4.24
CA VAL A 121 4.34 -5.78 -5.34
C VAL A 121 4.73 -4.37 -4.90
N VAL A 122 3.84 -3.67 -4.20
CA VAL A 122 4.10 -2.33 -3.67
C VAL A 122 5.33 -2.31 -2.76
N ARG A 123 5.43 -3.25 -1.81
CA ARG A 123 6.59 -3.37 -0.91
C ARG A 123 7.88 -3.60 -1.67
N LYS A 124 7.89 -4.50 -2.65
CA LYS A 124 9.07 -4.74 -3.51
C LYS A 124 9.50 -3.48 -4.27
N LYS A 125 8.55 -2.71 -4.79
CA LYS A 125 8.88 -1.47 -5.51
C LYS A 125 9.39 -0.37 -4.59
N LEU A 126 8.86 -0.25 -3.36
CA LEU A 126 9.38 0.65 -2.33
C LEU A 126 10.83 0.27 -1.96
N GLU A 127 11.09 -1.02 -1.75
CA GLU A 127 12.43 -1.55 -1.49
C GLU A 127 13.40 -1.27 -2.65
N LYS A 128 12.94 -1.17 -3.89
CA LYS A 128 13.78 -0.76 -5.03
C LYS A 128 13.89 0.76 -5.20
N GLY A 129 13.07 1.54 -4.52
CA GLY A 129 12.96 2.99 -4.70
C GLY A 129 12.22 3.40 -5.98
N GLU A 130 11.50 2.46 -6.61
CA GLU A 130 10.66 2.73 -7.79
C GLU A 130 9.34 3.39 -7.40
N LEU A 131 8.83 3.07 -6.20
CA LEU A 131 7.72 3.79 -5.57
C LEU A 131 8.25 4.57 -4.37
N VAL A 132 7.62 5.70 -4.12
CA VAL A 132 7.80 6.51 -2.90
C VAL A 132 6.41 6.94 -2.43
N ILE A 133 6.15 6.79 -1.14
CA ILE A 133 4.89 7.20 -0.52
C ILE A 133 5.18 8.36 0.41
N ASN A 134 4.65 9.53 0.08
CA ASN A 134 4.74 10.71 0.93
C ASN A 134 3.40 11.00 1.59
N LYS A 135 3.24 10.52 2.84
CA LYS A 135 2.01 10.75 3.63
C LYS A 135 1.90 12.18 4.16
N ALA A 136 2.98 12.96 4.14
CA ALA A 136 3.02 14.32 4.66
C ALA A 136 2.45 15.36 3.67
N GLY A 137 2.14 14.96 2.43
CA GLY A 137 1.55 15.85 1.44
C GLY A 137 2.52 16.89 0.86
N ASP A 138 3.81 16.82 1.17
CA ASP A 138 4.82 17.65 0.51
C ASP A 138 4.89 17.24 -0.96
N GLN A 139 4.53 18.18 -1.84
CA GLN A 139 4.71 18.04 -3.27
C GLN A 139 6.18 17.72 -3.54
N LEU A 140 6.42 16.57 -4.16
CA LEU A 140 7.71 16.29 -4.78
C LEU A 140 7.93 17.37 -5.85
N VAL A 141 8.90 18.25 -5.61
CA VAL A 141 9.34 19.30 -6.55
C VAL A 141 10.25 18.73 -7.62
#